data_AF-A0A3D4QHV4-F1
#
_entry.id   AF-A0A3D4QHV4-F1
#
_cell.length_a   1.000
_cell.length_b   1.000
_cell.length_c   1.000
_cell.angle_alpha   90.00
_cell.angle_beta   90.00
_cell.angle_gamma   90.00
#
_symmetry.space_group_name_H-M   'P 1'
#
loop_
_entity.id
_entity.type
_entity.pdbx_description
1 polymer ?
#
loop_
_entity_poly.entity_id
_entity_poly.type
_entity_poly.pdbx_seq_one_letter_code
_entity_poly.pdbx_strand_id
1 'polypeptide(L)' 'GPTPTTVDELLRVCQFSQAVVSTVLLELELAGRLERHPGSKV' A
#
# COMPACT_ATOMS: atom_id res chain seq x y z
N GLY A 1 13.12 10.75 4.67
CA GLY A 1 12.39 10.57 3.40
C GLY A 1 11.41 9.43 3.54
N PRO A 2 10.42 9.30 2.65
CA PRO A 2 9.53 8.13 2.65
C PRO A 2 10.36 6.85 2.46
N THR A 3 10.04 5.81 3.23
CA THR A 3 10.68 4.49 3.14
C THR A 3 9.65 3.52 2.58
N PRO A 4 9.95 2.78 1.50
CA PRO A 4 9.01 1.82 0.93
C PRO A 4 8.60 0.76 1.96
N THR A 5 7.30 0.62 2.18
CA THR A 5 6.71 -0.27 3.19
C THR A 5 6.01 -1.44 2.51
N THR A 6 6.11 -2.63 3.11
CA THR A 6 5.43 -3.81 2.53
C THR A 6 3.93 -3.76 2.78
N VAL A 7 3.14 -4.28 1.83
CA VAL A 7 1.70 -4.40 2.02
C VAL A 7 1.34 -5.30 3.22
N ASP A 8 2.15 -6.33 3.53
CA ASP A 8 1.96 -7.17 4.73
C ASP A 8 2.08 -6.36 6.03
N GLU A 9 3.05 -5.45 6.10
CA GLU A 9 3.23 -4.57 7.26
C GLU A 9 2.04 -3.62 7.43
N LEU A 10 1.49 -3.08 6.33
CA LEU A 10 0.28 -2.28 6.36
C LEU A 10 -0.94 -3.08 6.87
N LEU A 11 -1.09 -4.33 6.42
CA LEU A 11 -2.16 -5.21 6.90
C LEU A 11 -2.01 -5.52 8.40
N ARG A 12 -0.77 -5.73 8.85
CA ARG A 12 -0.45 -6.01 10.25
C ARG A 12 -0.74 -4.82 11.17
N VAL A 13 -0.44 -3.59 10.74
CA VAL A 13 -0.61 -2.40 11.59
C VAL A 13 -2.03 -1.85 11.52
N CYS A 14 -2.63 -1.80 10.32
CA CYS A 14 -3.92 -1.14 10.12
C CYS A 14 -5.12 -2.05 10.41
N GLN A 15 -4.95 -3.37 10.49
CA GLN A 15 -6.00 -4.35 10.80
C GLN A 15 -7.23 -4.27 9.86
N PHE A 16 -7.05 -3.75 8.65
CA PHE A 16 -8.07 -3.75 7.61
C PHE A 16 -8.01 -5.05 6.79
N SER A 17 -9.12 -5.37 6.12
CA SER A 17 -9.12 -6.50 5.19
C SER A 17 -8.18 -6.23 4.01
N GLN A 18 -7.59 -7.29 3.48
CA GLN A 18 -6.71 -7.21 2.31
C GLN A 18 -7.38 -6.53 1.11
N ALA A 19 -8.68 -6.76 0.93
CA ALA A 19 -9.47 -6.12 -0.11
C ALA A 19 -9.50 -4.60 0.04
N VAL A 20 -9.77 -4.09 1.24
CA VAL A 20 -9.82 -2.64 1.51
C VAL A 20 -8.46 -2.00 1.27
N VAL A 21 -7.38 -2.59 1.79
CA VAL A 21 -6.02 -2.07 1.58
C VAL A 21 -5.66 -2.04 0.10
N SER A 22 -5.97 -3.11 -0.65
CA SER A 22 -5.70 -3.17 -2.08
C SER A 22 -6.45 -2.10 -2.87
N THR A 23 -7.71 -1.84 -2.53
CA THR A 23 -8.52 -0.79 -3.17
C THR A 23 -7.94 0.60 -2.88
N VAL A 24 -7.63 0.91 -1.63
CA VAL A 24 -7.06 2.23 -1.26
C VAL A 24 -5.71 2.46 -1.93
N LEU A 25 -4.83 1.45 -1.96
CA LEU A 25 -3.54 1.57 -2.63
C LEU A 25 -3.71 1.80 -4.14
N LEU A 26 -4.66 1.11 -4.78
CA LEU A 26 -4.98 1.32 -6.18
C LEU A 26 -5.52 2.73 -6.45
N GLU A 27 -6.40 3.25 -5.60
CA GLU A 27 -6.93 4.62 -5.74
C GLU A 27 -5.83 5.67 -5.61
N LEU A 28 -4.90 5.50 -4.66
CA LEU A 28 -3.78 6.41 -4.47
C LEU A 28 -2.78 6.36 -5.64
N GLU A 29 -2.54 5.17 -6.20
CA GLU A 29 -1.71 4.97 -7.39
C GLU A 29 -2.32 5.67 -8.62
N LEU A 30 -3.62 5.49 -8.86
CA LEU A 30 -4.33 6.17 -9.95
C LEU A 30 -4.36 7.69 -9.77
N ALA A 31 -4.38 8.18 -8.52
CA ALA A 31 -4.26 9.60 -8.20
C ALA A 31 -2.83 10.16 -8.34
N GLY A 32 -1.83 9.32 -8.66
CA GLY A 32 -0.42 9.72 -8.75
C GLY A 32 0.21 10.05 -7.39
N ARG A 33 -0.37 9.54 -6.30
CA ARG A 33 0.05 9.80 -4.90
C ARG A 33 0.79 8.63 -4.27
N LEU A 34 0.93 7.53 -4.99
CA LEU A 34 1.58 6.29 -4.55
C LEU A 34 2.45 5.75 -5.68
N GLU A 35 3.62 5.23 -5.34
CA GLU A 35 4.50 4.53 -6.27
C GLU A 35 4.62 3.06 -5.84
N ARG A 36 4.58 2.13 -6.80
CA ARG A 36 4.86 0.73 -6.50
C ARG A 36 6.32 0.42 -6.67
N HIS A 37 6.87 -0.28 -5.69
CA HIS A 37 8.22 -0.79 -5.72
C HIS A 37 8.23 -2.33 -5.80
N PRO A 38 9.31 -2.93 -6.34
CA PRO A 38 9.46 -4.38 -6.38
C PRO A 38 9.31 -5.02 -4.98
N GLY A 39 8.71 -6.21 -4.94
CA GLY A 39 8.50 -6.96 -3.69
C GLY A 39 7.25 -6.54 -2.89
N SER A 40 6.19 -6.10 -3.58
CA SER A 40 4.92 -5.70 -2.96
C SER A 40 5.10 -4.57 -1.93
N LYS A 41 5.86 -3.55 -2.32
CA LYS A 41 6.13 -2.36 -1.53
C LYS A 41 5.49 -1.13 -2.15
N VAL A 42 5.06 -0.22 -1.30
CA VAL A 42 4.43 1.07 -1.65
C VAL A 42 5.01 2.20 -0.83
#